data_AF-A0A2A4WAP1-F1
#
_entry.id   AF-A0A2A4WAP1-F1
#
_cell.length_a   1.000
_cell.length_b   1.000
_cell.length_c   1.000
_cell.angle_alpha   90.00
_cell.angle_beta   90.00
_cell.angle_gamma   90.00
#
_symmetry.space_group_name_H-M   'P 1'
#
loop_
_entity.id
_entity.type
_entity.pdbx_description
1 polymer ?
#
loop_
_entity_poly.entity_id
_entity_poly.type
_entity_poly.pdbx_seq_one_letter_code
_entity_poly.pdbx_strand_id
1 'polypeptide(L)'
;MAIKFDQPFYSLSDEAEQNRIIELWEAEKHGGLWEGNNRLPLPLTFLIALIVLTAFMLTMPIWGQRPTAHDFVEHVALMDTPEIQAIEDPVAKMARVHEIAYQRADSRVKASLERHPITWDDLLNIAPEIREAQASGKYPLDYYSVLADTIVLANFEGNPTADGSPERKQPWWDKGYTIDVFYVIYFFIFAFFVCKRLPHFSRKPDMSNAK
;
A
#
# COMPACT_ATOMS: atom_id res chain seq x y z
N MET A 1 17.43 -20.18 22.77
CA MET A 1 17.28 -20.37 21.31
C MET A 1 18.21 -19.36 20.64
N ALA A 2 19.35 -19.81 20.11
CA ALA A 2 20.40 -18.95 19.59
C ALA A 2 20.40 -18.98 18.05
N ILE A 3 20.47 -17.82 17.41
CA ILE A 3 20.58 -17.72 15.94
C ILE A 3 22.04 -17.96 15.56
N LYS A 4 22.28 -18.90 14.66
CA LYS A 4 23.62 -19.23 14.15
C LYS A 4 23.94 -18.39 12.91
N PHE A 5 25.11 -17.76 12.86
CA PHE A 5 25.53 -16.89 11.74
C PHE A 5 26.82 -17.33 11.04
N ASP A 6 27.34 -18.51 11.35
CA ASP A 6 28.55 -19.06 10.72
C ASP A 6 28.31 -19.53 9.27
N GLN A 7 27.12 -20.06 8.98
CA GLN A 7 26.70 -20.48 7.64
C GLN A 7 25.26 -20.01 7.33
N PRO A 8 25.03 -18.69 7.21
CA PRO A 8 23.68 -18.11 7.15
C PRO A 8 22.87 -18.52 5.91
N PHE A 9 23.57 -18.93 4.84
CA PHE A 9 22.92 -19.45 3.63
C PHE A 9 22.62 -20.95 3.69
N TYR A 10 23.16 -21.69 4.66
CA TYR A 10 22.86 -23.10 4.87
C TYR A 10 21.70 -23.27 5.87
N SER A 11 21.88 -22.83 7.12
CA SER A 11 20.83 -22.80 8.14
C SER A 11 21.18 -21.80 9.25
N LEU A 12 20.16 -21.25 9.88
CA LEU A 12 20.27 -20.34 11.03
C LEU A 12 19.98 -21.04 12.36
N SER A 13 19.67 -22.33 12.34
CA SER A 13 19.40 -23.16 13.50
C SER A 13 20.61 -24.02 13.88
N ASP A 14 20.75 -24.29 15.17
CA ASP A 14 21.76 -25.23 15.66
C ASP A 14 21.39 -26.69 15.32
N GLU A 15 22.37 -27.60 15.42
CA GLU A 15 22.16 -29.00 15.05
C GLU A 15 21.11 -29.69 15.95
N ALA A 16 21.04 -29.31 17.22
CA ALA A 16 20.07 -29.86 18.17
C ALA A 16 18.64 -29.46 17.81
N GLU A 17 18.41 -28.20 17.45
CA GLU A 17 17.13 -27.67 16.98
C GLU A 17 16.73 -28.33 15.66
N GLN A 18 17.65 -28.49 14.72
CA GLN A 18 17.38 -29.22 13.48
C GLN A 18 16.98 -30.68 13.72
N ASN A 19 17.70 -31.39 14.59
CA ASN A 19 17.39 -32.80 14.91
C ASN A 19 16.00 -32.91 15.53
N ARG A 20 15.70 -32.04 16.50
CA ARG A 20 14.37 -31.98 17.14
C ARG A 20 13.25 -31.70 16.15
N ILE A 21 13.46 -30.81 15.18
CA ILE A 21 12.45 -30.52 14.14
C ILE A 21 12.25 -31.74 13.23
N ILE A 22 13.32 -32.43 12.84
CA ILE A 22 13.24 -33.65 12.03
C ILE A 22 12.49 -34.77 12.79
N GLU A 23 12.83 -34.98 14.06
CA GLU A 23 12.15 -35.96 14.92
C GLU A 23 10.65 -35.65 15.05
N LEU A 24 10.29 -34.38 15.23
CA LEU A 24 8.89 -33.95 15.25
C LEU A 24 8.21 -34.22 13.91
N TRP A 25 8.87 -33.88 12.80
CA TRP A 25 8.37 -34.11 11.45
C TRP A 25 8.15 -35.59 11.14
N GLU A 26 9.04 -36.46 11.61
CA GLU A 26 8.91 -37.93 11.48
C GLU A 26 7.76 -38.49 12.33
N ALA A 27 7.45 -37.84 13.46
CA ALA A 27 6.37 -38.25 14.36
C ALA A 27 4.98 -37.79 13.90
N GLU A 28 4.87 -36.67 13.18
CA GLU A 28 3.60 -36.07 12.78
C GLU A 28 3.09 -36.67 11.45
N LYS A 29 2.12 -37.60 11.53
CA LYS A 29 1.31 -38.02 10.37
C LYS A 29 0.05 -37.17 10.25
N HIS A 30 -0.04 -36.36 9.20
CA HIS A 30 -1.25 -35.63 8.87
C HIS A 30 -2.24 -36.55 8.11
N GLY A 31 -2.92 -37.44 8.84
CA GLY A 31 -3.98 -38.29 8.27
C GLY A 31 -3.49 -39.32 7.24
N GLY A 32 -2.24 -39.79 7.37
CA GLY A 32 -1.62 -40.73 6.42
C GLY A 32 -0.96 -40.06 5.22
N LEU A 33 -1.02 -38.74 5.11
CA LEU A 33 -0.22 -37.93 4.18
C LEU A 33 1.05 -37.45 4.88
N TRP A 34 2.14 -37.34 4.10
CA TRP A 34 3.44 -36.86 4.57
C TRP A 34 3.94 -35.72 3.68
N GLU A 35 4.76 -34.86 4.27
CA GLU A 35 5.40 -33.75 3.57
C GLU A 35 6.90 -34.03 3.41
N GLY A 36 7.43 -33.86 2.20
CA GLY A 36 8.85 -34.04 1.94
C GLY A 36 9.64 -32.75 2.11
N ASN A 37 10.86 -32.83 2.65
CA ASN A 37 11.78 -31.69 2.72
C ASN A 37 12.49 -31.43 1.37
N ASN A 38 11.74 -31.09 0.34
CA ASN A 38 12.28 -30.80 -0.98
C ASN A 38 12.32 -29.30 -1.22
N ARG A 39 13.37 -28.84 -1.92
CA ARG A 39 13.41 -27.48 -2.43
C ARG A 39 12.31 -27.25 -3.47
N LEU A 40 11.77 -26.04 -3.49
CA LEU A 40 10.95 -25.58 -4.61
C LEU A 40 11.74 -25.70 -5.92
N PRO A 41 11.12 -26.23 -7.00
CA PRO A 41 11.75 -26.24 -8.32
C PRO A 41 12.12 -24.82 -8.76
N LEU A 42 13.34 -24.64 -9.27
CA LEU A 42 13.85 -23.34 -9.69
C LEU A 42 12.90 -22.58 -10.62
N PRO A 43 12.27 -23.20 -11.65
CA PRO A 43 11.33 -22.50 -12.52
C PRO A 43 10.15 -21.88 -11.75
N LEU A 44 9.65 -22.57 -10.72
CA LEU A 44 8.56 -22.08 -9.90
C LEU A 44 9.01 -20.92 -9.01
N THR A 45 10.22 -21.00 -8.44
CA THR A 45 10.81 -19.88 -7.69
C THR A 45 10.96 -18.63 -8.56
N PHE A 46 11.45 -18.77 -9.79
CA PHE A 46 11.53 -17.65 -10.74
C PHE A 46 10.15 -17.10 -11.10
N LEU A 47 9.16 -17.98 -11.30
CA LEU A 47 7.80 -17.57 -11.58
C LEU A 47 7.20 -16.76 -10.43
N ILE A 48 7.41 -17.17 -9.18
CA ILE A 48 6.95 -16.42 -7.99
C ILE A 48 7.60 -15.03 -7.96
N ALA A 49 8.91 -14.94 -8.17
CA ALA A 49 9.61 -13.65 -8.20
C ALA A 49 9.08 -12.75 -9.33
N LEU A 50 8.81 -13.31 -10.50
CA LEU A 50 8.25 -12.58 -11.64
C LEU A 50 6.82 -12.09 -11.37
N ILE A 51 5.98 -12.90 -10.72
CA ILE A 51 4.62 -12.51 -10.33
C ILE A 51 4.68 -11.33 -9.37
N VAL A 52 5.54 -11.39 -8.35
CA VAL A 52 5.70 -10.29 -7.39
C VAL A 52 6.15 -9.03 -8.11
N LEU A 53 7.21 -9.11 -8.94
CA LEU A 53 7.69 -7.96 -9.70
C LEU A 53 6.60 -7.38 -10.63
N THR A 54 5.86 -8.23 -11.32
CA THR A 54 4.80 -7.81 -12.25
C THR A 54 3.65 -7.16 -11.50
N ALA A 55 3.25 -7.69 -10.35
CA ALA A 55 2.25 -7.08 -9.48
C ALA A 55 2.68 -5.66 -9.10
N PHE A 56 3.92 -5.48 -8.64
CA PHE A 56 4.49 -4.16 -8.34
C PHE A 56 4.48 -3.21 -9.54
N MET A 57 4.90 -3.67 -10.71
CA MET A 57 4.92 -2.83 -11.92
C MET A 57 3.52 -2.39 -12.35
N LEU A 58 2.52 -3.27 -12.19
CA LEU A 58 1.13 -2.95 -12.53
C LEU A 58 0.47 -2.01 -11.51
N THR A 59 0.79 -2.14 -10.22
CA THR A 59 0.20 -1.32 -9.17
C THR A 59 0.92 0.01 -8.95
N MET A 60 2.19 0.14 -9.40
CA MET A 60 3.04 1.33 -9.24
C MET A 60 2.36 2.68 -9.57
N PRO A 61 1.57 2.84 -10.66
CA PRO A 61 0.95 4.13 -10.96
C PRO A 61 -0.38 4.39 -10.22
N ILE A 62 -0.95 3.38 -9.56
CA ILE A 62 -2.34 3.39 -9.05
C ILE A 62 -2.39 3.38 -7.53
N TRP A 63 -1.45 2.69 -6.86
CA TRP A 63 -1.50 2.48 -5.43
C TRP A 63 -0.93 3.66 -4.65
N GLY A 64 -1.72 4.14 -3.68
CA GLY A 64 -1.36 5.17 -2.70
C GLY A 64 -1.36 6.62 -3.21
N GLN A 65 -1.88 6.89 -4.42
CA GLN A 65 -2.20 8.25 -4.81
C GLN A 65 -3.15 8.85 -3.78
N ARG A 66 -2.80 10.00 -3.20
CA ARG A 66 -3.69 10.74 -2.32
C ARG A 66 -4.43 11.80 -3.14
N PRO A 67 -5.71 12.04 -2.86
CA PRO A 67 -6.41 13.16 -3.48
C PRO A 67 -5.86 14.47 -2.93
N THR A 68 -5.83 15.50 -3.77
CA THR A 68 -5.37 16.83 -3.38
C THR A 68 -6.56 17.73 -3.10
N ALA A 69 -6.34 18.84 -2.40
CA ALA A 69 -7.40 19.84 -2.18
C ALA A 69 -7.94 20.40 -3.50
N HIS A 70 -7.12 20.41 -4.56
CA HIS A 70 -7.55 20.84 -5.89
C HIS A 70 -8.67 19.98 -6.48
N ASP A 71 -8.65 18.65 -6.25
CA ASP A 71 -9.65 17.73 -6.77
C ASP A 71 -11.08 18.06 -6.27
N PHE A 72 -11.18 18.68 -5.09
CA PHE A 72 -12.47 18.97 -4.44
C PHE A 72 -12.91 20.44 -4.53
N VAL A 73 -12.18 21.31 -5.24
CA VAL A 73 -12.54 22.73 -5.37
C VAL A 73 -13.95 22.92 -5.95
N GLU A 74 -14.27 22.20 -7.02
CA GLU A 74 -15.60 22.26 -7.63
C GLU A 74 -16.68 21.74 -6.68
N HIS A 75 -16.37 20.71 -5.89
CA HIS A 75 -17.31 20.19 -4.89
C HIS A 75 -17.63 21.29 -3.87
N VAL A 76 -16.61 21.93 -3.31
CA VAL A 76 -16.75 23.01 -2.32
C VAL A 76 -17.50 24.22 -2.87
N ALA A 77 -17.28 24.57 -4.15
CA ALA A 77 -17.98 25.67 -4.80
C ALA A 77 -19.47 25.36 -5.02
N LEU A 78 -19.79 24.10 -5.35
CA LEU A 78 -21.17 23.65 -5.56
C LEU A 78 -21.97 23.54 -4.26
N MET A 79 -21.32 23.35 -3.12
CA MET A 79 -22.00 23.26 -1.82
C MET A 79 -22.91 24.45 -1.54
N ASP A 80 -22.50 25.66 -1.90
CA ASP A 80 -23.23 26.89 -1.57
C ASP A 80 -24.33 27.23 -2.59
N THR A 81 -24.50 26.40 -3.63
CA THR A 81 -25.51 26.67 -4.66
C THR A 81 -26.92 26.37 -4.16
N PRO A 82 -27.93 27.19 -4.54
CA PRO A 82 -29.30 27.01 -4.07
C PRO A 82 -29.91 25.66 -4.49
N GLU A 83 -29.49 25.12 -5.64
CA GLU A 83 -29.90 23.79 -6.13
C GLU A 83 -29.51 22.69 -5.14
N ILE A 84 -28.27 22.72 -4.63
CA ILE A 84 -27.73 21.72 -3.72
C ILE A 84 -28.28 21.92 -2.30
N GLN A 85 -28.44 23.18 -1.88
CA GLN A 85 -28.99 23.51 -0.55
C GLN A 85 -30.47 23.13 -0.40
N ALA A 86 -31.23 23.10 -1.50
CA ALA A 86 -32.63 22.68 -1.49
C ALA A 86 -32.83 21.17 -1.24
N ILE A 87 -31.78 20.35 -1.38
CA ILE A 87 -31.85 18.91 -1.14
C ILE A 87 -31.68 18.65 0.36
N GLU A 88 -32.64 17.99 1.00
CA GLU A 88 -32.56 17.68 2.44
C GLU A 88 -31.66 16.46 2.73
N ASP A 89 -31.74 15.41 1.90
CA ASP A 89 -30.97 14.17 2.10
C ASP A 89 -29.47 14.37 1.76
N PRO A 90 -28.55 14.13 2.72
CA PRO A 90 -27.11 14.26 2.49
C PRO A 90 -26.56 13.36 1.39
N VAL A 91 -27.12 12.15 1.23
CA VAL A 91 -26.67 11.20 0.20
C VAL A 91 -27.05 11.68 -1.18
N ALA A 92 -28.31 12.06 -1.39
CA ALA A 92 -28.77 12.68 -2.64
C ALA A 92 -28.02 13.98 -2.95
N LYS A 93 -27.72 14.78 -1.92
CA LYS A 93 -26.96 16.03 -2.04
C LYS A 93 -25.56 15.78 -2.59
N MET A 94 -24.82 14.86 -1.97
CA MET A 94 -23.47 14.52 -2.42
C MET A 94 -23.47 13.88 -3.80
N ALA A 95 -24.43 13.02 -4.12
CA ALA A 95 -24.56 12.43 -5.44
C ALA A 95 -24.72 13.50 -6.53
N ARG A 96 -25.55 14.52 -6.27
CA ARG A 96 -25.77 15.63 -7.21
C ARG A 96 -24.54 16.51 -7.36
N VAL A 97 -23.87 16.86 -6.26
CA VAL A 97 -22.61 17.62 -6.30
C VAL A 97 -21.55 16.86 -7.08
N HIS A 98 -21.36 15.57 -6.78
CA HIS A 98 -20.40 14.72 -7.44
C HIS A 98 -20.68 14.61 -8.94
N GLU A 99 -21.95 14.44 -9.35
CA GLU A 99 -22.32 14.39 -10.76
C GLU A 99 -21.91 15.66 -11.51
N ILE A 100 -22.25 16.83 -10.98
CA ILE A 100 -21.94 18.12 -11.62
C ILE A 100 -20.42 18.35 -11.64
N ALA A 101 -19.73 18.12 -10.52
CA ALA A 101 -18.28 18.26 -10.42
C ALA A 101 -17.56 17.30 -11.37
N TYR A 102 -18.00 16.04 -11.45
CA TYR A 102 -17.46 15.03 -12.34
C TYR A 102 -17.64 15.44 -13.80
N GLN A 103 -18.81 15.95 -14.22
CA GLN A 103 -19.01 16.39 -15.59
C GLN A 103 -18.08 17.54 -16.01
N ARG A 104 -17.81 18.47 -15.08
CA ARG A 104 -16.94 19.64 -15.30
C ARG A 104 -15.45 19.34 -15.20
N ALA A 105 -15.09 18.26 -14.51
CA ALA A 105 -13.70 17.87 -14.27
C ALA A 105 -12.99 17.41 -15.56
N ASP A 106 -11.67 17.65 -15.58
CA ASP A 106 -10.78 17.06 -16.59
C ASP A 106 -10.61 15.55 -16.38
N SER A 107 -9.95 14.86 -17.32
CA SER A 107 -9.76 13.41 -17.25
C SER A 107 -8.92 12.95 -16.04
N ARG A 108 -8.05 13.80 -15.51
CA ARG A 108 -7.16 13.46 -14.37
C ARG A 108 -7.92 13.55 -13.06
N VAL A 109 -8.66 14.64 -12.86
CA VAL A 109 -9.52 14.86 -11.70
C VAL A 109 -10.63 13.82 -11.68
N LYS A 110 -11.26 13.49 -12.81
CA LYS A 110 -12.23 12.37 -12.91
C LYS A 110 -11.69 11.06 -12.36
N ALA A 111 -10.51 10.65 -12.81
CA ALA A 111 -9.87 9.43 -12.33
C ALA A 111 -9.46 9.51 -10.84
N SER A 112 -9.18 10.70 -10.31
CA SER A 112 -8.94 10.91 -8.87
C SER A 112 -10.22 10.72 -8.08
N LEU A 113 -11.30 11.37 -8.50
CA LEU A 113 -12.61 11.34 -7.84
C LEU A 113 -13.23 9.93 -7.82
N GLU A 114 -13.05 9.13 -8.89
CA GLU A 114 -13.50 7.73 -8.92
C GLU A 114 -12.80 6.85 -7.89
N ARG A 115 -11.51 7.12 -7.63
CA ARG A 115 -10.70 6.36 -6.68
C ARG A 115 -10.87 6.83 -5.25
N HIS A 116 -11.31 8.06 -5.06
CA HIS A 116 -11.45 8.72 -3.76
C HIS A 116 -12.86 9.29 -3.60
N PRO A 117 -13.89 8.44 -3.51
CA PRO A 117 -15.23 8.90 -3.19
C PRO A 117 -15.25 9.50 -1.79
N ILE A 118 -15.91 10.65 -1.66
CA ILE A 118 -16.10 11.35 -0.39
C ILE A 118 -17.59 11.43 -0.06
N THR A 119 -17.92 11.45 1.23
CA THR A 119 -19.29 11.67 1.70
C THR A 119 -19.59 13.16 1.87
N TRP A 120 -20.86 13.50 2.09
CA TRP A 120 -21.26 14.88 2.38
C TRP A 120 -20.59 15.41 3.66
N ASP A 121 -20.48 14.57 4.69
CA ASP A 121 -19.87 14.94 5.97
C ASP A 121 -18.36 15.18 5.82
N ASP A 122 -17.67 14.34 5.04
CA ASP A 122 -16.25 14.57 4.71
C ASP A 122 -16.07 15.91 4.01
N LEU A 123 -16.94 16.23 3.05
CA LEU A 123 -16.92 17.48 2.31
C LEU A 123 -17.14 18.69 3.25
N LEU A 124 -18.06 18.58 4.22
CA LEU A 124 -18.29 19.61 5.24
C LEU A 124 -17.06 19.85 6.12
N ASN A 125 -16.30 18.79 6.44
CA ASN A 125 -15.11 18.88 7.26
C ASN A 125 -13.94 19.55 6.51
N ILE A 126 -13.71 19.16 5.26
CA ILE A 126 -12.56 19.68 4.49
C ILE A 126 -12.84 21.05 3.84
N ALA A 127 -14.10 21.40 3.58
CA ALA A 127 -14.46 22.63 2.86
C ALA A 127 -13.93 23.92 3.51
N PRO A 128 -14.02 24.12 4.85
CA PRO A 128 -13.48 25.31 5.51
C PRO A 128 -11.98 25.47 5.27
N GLU A 129 -11.21 24.39 5.40
CA GLU A 129 -9.76 24.42 5.23
C GLU A 129 -9.37 24.66 3.76
N ILE A 130 -10.12 24.10 2.81
CA ILE A 130 -9.90 24.37 1.37
C ILE A 130 -10.16 25.84 1.06
N ARG A 131 -11.23 26.43 1.61
CA ARG A 131 -11.56 27.86 1.45
C ARG A 131 -10.49 28.76 2.08
N GLU A 132 -10.00 28.39 3.25
CA GLU A 132 -8.90 29.10 3.91
C GLU A 132 -7.60 29.02 3.09
N ALA A 133 -7.25 27.83 2.60
CA ALA A 133 -6.08 27.63 1.74
C ALA A 133 -6.19 28.46 0.45
N GLN A 134 -7.38 28.50 -0.17
CA GLN A 134 -7.68 29.34 -1.33
C GLN A 134 -7.51 30.84 -1.02
N ALA A 135 -8.09 31.30 0.09
CA ALA A 135 -8.01 32.70 0.50
C ALA A 135 -6.59 33.13 0.87
N SER A 136 -5.81 32.23 1.47
CA SER A 136 -4.42 32.51 1.87
C SER A 136 -3.51 32.76 0.67
N GLY A 137 -3.77 32.08 -0.46
CA GLY A 137 -2.93 32.12 -1.66
C GLY A 137 -1.47 31.69 -1.45
N LYS A 138 -1.12 31.15 -0.27
CA LYS A 138 0.27 30.91 0.14
C LYS A 138 0.93 29.78 -0.65
N TYR A 139 0.17 28.74 -0.97
CA TYR A 139 0.60 27.60 -1.78
C TYR A 139 -0.53 27.21 -2.75
N PRO A 140 -0.21 26.69 -3.94
CA PRO A 140 -1.20 26.08 -4.83
C PRO A 140 -1.97 24.95 -4.13
N LEU A 141 -3.25 24.78 -4.47
CA LEU A 141 -4.10 23.75 -3.86
C LEU A 141 -3.62 22.32 -4.13
N ASP A 142 -2.92 22.10 -5.24
CA ASP A 142 -2.28 20.82 -5.56
C ASP A 142 -1.23 20.38 -4.53
N TYR A 143 -0.73 21.31 -3.71
CA TYR A 143 0.29 21.01 -2.71
C TYR A 143 -0.33 20.50 -1.40
N TYR A 144 -1.63 20.66 -1.21
CA TYR A 144 -2.34 20.15 -0.05
C TYR A 144 -2.92 18.78 -0.38
N SER A 145 -2.49 17.77 0.39
CA SER A 145 -3.07 16.43 0.35
C SER A 145 -4.23 16.35 1.32
N VAL A 146 -5.33 15.71 0.92
CA VAL A 146 -6.47 15.45 1.81
C VAL A 146 -6.18 14.18 2.61
N LEU A 147 -6.21 14.28 3.93
CA LEU A 147 -5.97 13.20 4.89
C LEU A 147 -7.18 13.08 5.81
N ALA A 148 -8.06 12.15 5.47
CA ALA A 148 -9.33 11.95 6.18
C ALA A 148 -10.14 13.25 6.25
N ASP A 149 -10.21 13.87 7.44
CA ASP A 149 -10.99 15.05 7.77
C ASP A 149 -10.25 16.38 7.61
N THR A 150 -8.95 16.35 7.26
CA THR A 150 -8.11 17.56 7.17
C THR A 150 -7.32 17.63 5.87
N ILE A 151 -6.86 18.83 5.50
CA ILE A 151 -5.90 19.05 4.43
C ILE A 151 -4.54 19.40 5.02
N VAL A 152 -3.50 18.75 4.51
CA VAL A 152 -2.13 18.95 5.00
C VAL A 152 -1.21 19.22 3.83
N LEU A 153 -0.32 20.20 4.00
CA LEU A 153 0.70 20.49 3.00
C LEU A 153 1.61 19.27 2.82
N ALA A 154 1.88 18.89 1.58
CA ALA A 154 2.73 17.75 1.28
C ALA A 154 4.14 17.94 1.87
N ASN A 155 4.64 16.90 2.52
CA ASN A 155 5.97 16.86 3.14
C ASN A 155 7.12 16.64 2.14
N PHE A 156 6.85 16.73 0.84
CA PHE A 156 7.85 16.56 -0.20
C PHE A 156 8.32 17.93 -0.68
N GLU A 157 9.62 18.10 -0.86
CA GLU A 157 10.22 19.29 -1.48
C GLU A 157 10.87 18.86 -2.78
N GLY A 158 10.32 19.35 -3.89
CA GLY A 158 10.73 19.06 -5.26
C GLY A 158 11.51 20.22 -5.88
N ASN A 159 11.35 20.38 -7.18
CA ASN A 159 12.07 21.40 -7.95
C ASN A 159 11.69 22.82 -7.49
N PRO A 160 12.61 23.79 -7.55
CA PRO A 160 12.27 25.19 -7.35
C PRO A 160 11.27 25.65 -8.42
N THR A 161 10.22 26.30 -7.98
CA THR A 161 9.24 26.98 -8.83
C THR A 161 9.83 28.26 -9.42
N ALA A 162 9.09 28.92 -10.33
CA ALA A 162 9.49 30.19 -10.93
C ALA A 162 9.78 31.28 -9.87
N ASP A 163 9.11 31.19 -8.72
CA ASP A 163 9.25 32.12 -7.60
C ASP A 163 10.39 31.72 -6.63
N GLY A 164 11.16 30.68 -6.96
CA GLY A 164 12.27 30.17 -6.14
C GLY A 164 11.84 29.33 -4.93
N SER A 165 10.54 29.23 -4.64
CA SER A 165 10.01 28.36 -3.59
C SER A 165 10.03 26.88 -4.04
N PRO A 166 10.28 25.91 -3.14
CA PRO A 166 10.28 24.50 -3.52
C PRO A 166 8.85 24.03 -3.86
N GLU A 167 8.70 23.27 -4.95
CA GLU A 167 7.45 22.59 -5.28
C GLU A 167 7.12 21.56 -4.19
N ARG A 168 5.91 21.60 -3.64
CA ARG A 168 5.48 20.64 -2.61
C ARG A 168 4.45 19.68 -3.15
N LYS A 169 4.89 18.82 -4.07
CA LYS A 169 4.08 17.74 -4.65
C LYS A 169 4.73 16.39 -4.40
N GLN A 170 3.87 15.40 -4.21
CA GLN A 170 4.31 14.00 -4.20
C GLN A 170 4.85 13.63 -5.59
N PRO A 171 6.06 13.06 -5.70
CA PRO A 171 6.61 12.70 -6.99
C PRO A 171 5.75 11.62 -7.67
N TRP A 172 5.69 11.67 -8.99
CA TRP A 172 4.86 10.74 -9.77
C TRP A 172 5.23 9.26 -9.56
N TRP A 173 6.48 8.99 -9.18
CA TRP A 173 7.01 7.65 -8.93
C TRP A 173 6.86 7.19 -7.48
N ASP A 174 6.59 8.08 -6.52
CA ASP A 174 6.42 7.73 -5.10
C ASP A 174 5.05 8.13 -4.58
N LYS A 175 4.02 7.49 -5.12
CA LYS A 175 2.66 7.59 -4.59
C LYS A 175 2.43 6.63 -3.41
N GLY A 176 3.40 6.41 -2.52
CA GLY A 176 3.30 5.39 -1.47
C GLY A 176 3.98 4.06 -1.82
N TYR A 177 4.65 4.01 -2.98
CA TYR A 177 5.47 2.89 -3.41
C TYR A 177 6.65 2.64 -2.46
N THR A 178 7.28 3.71 -1.95
CA THR A 178 8.39 3.57 -1.00
C THR A 178 7.97 2.77 0.23
N ILE A 179 6.77 3.01 0.74
CA ILE A 179 6.22 2.29 1.90
C ILE A 179 5.96 0.81 1.55
N ASP A 180 5.36 0.54 0.40
CA ASP A 180 5.04 -0.82 -0.03
C ASP A 180 6.30 -1.69 -0.24
N VAL A 181 7.36 -1.11 -0.83
CA VAL A 181 8.66 -1.76 -0.97
C VAL A 181 9.24 -2.15 0.39
N PHE A 182 9.12 -1.31 1.41
CA PHE A 182 9.58 -1.66 2.77
C PHE A 182 8.81 -2.86 3.34
N TYR A 183 7.48 -2.91 3.18
CA TYR A 183 6.68 -4.04 3.65
C TYR A 183 7.06 -5.34 2.95
N VAL A 184 7.29 -5.30 1.64
CA VAL A 184 7.66 -6.50 0.90
C VAL A 184 9.09 -6.95 1.18
N ILE A 185 10.05 -6.02 1.29
CA ILE A 185 11.40 -6.35 1.75
C ILE A 185 11.32 -6.99 3.14
N TYR A 186 10.57 -6.41 4.07
CA TYR A 186 10.38 -6.95 5.40
C TYR A 186 9.78 -8.37 5.36
N PHE A 187 8.74 -8.58 4.55
CA PHE A 187 8.12 -9.90 4.35
C PHE A 187 9.14 -10.92 3.84
N PHE A 188 9.93 -10.59 2.83
CA PHE A 188 10.95 -11.50 2.29
C PHE A 188 12.07 -11.77 3.28
N ILE A 189 12.50 -10.77 4.05
CA ILE A 189 13.48 -10.96 5.13
C ILE A 189 12.91 -11.91 6.18
N PHE A 190 11.68 -11.68 6.64
CA PHE A 190 11.02 -12.54 7.61
C PHE A 190 10.88 -13.99 7.10
N ALA A 191 10.38 -14.17 5.88
CA ALA A 191 10.26 -15.47 5.24
C ALA A 191 11.62 -16.16 5.09
N PHE A 192 12.67 -15.41 4.72
CA PHE A 192 14.05 -15.93 4.67
C PHE A 192 14.49 -16.48 6.03
N PHE A 193 14.28 -15.73 7.12
CA PHE A 193 14.61 -16.19 8.46
C PHE A 193 13.82 -17.44 8.85
N VAL A 194 12.51 -17.48 8.61
CA VAL A 194 11.68 -18.66 8.89
C VAL A 194 12.18 -19.88 8.11
N CYS A 195 12.36 -19.75 6.80
CA CYS A 195 12.83 -20.85 5.95
C CYS A 195 14.23 -21.33 6.34
N LYS A 196 15.14 -20.44 6.72
CA LYS A 196 16.51 -20.81 7.10
C LYS A 196 16.61 -21.43 8.49
N ARG A 197 15.57 -21.33 9.31
CA ARG A 197 15.47 -22.04 10.59
C ARG A 197 14.91 -23.45 10.45
N LEU A 198 14.32 -23.79 9.31
CA LEU A 198 13.95 -25.17 9.01
C LEU A 198 15.20 -26.01 8.69
N PRO A 199 15.14 -27.35 8.89
CA PRO A 199 16.21 -28.25 8.47
C PRO A 199 16.54 -28.08 7.00
N HIS A 200 17.84 -27.99 6.67
CA HIS A 200 18.28 -27.84 5.30
C HIS A 200 17.76 -29.01 4.42
N PHE A 201 17.37 -28.74 3.18
CA PHE A 201 16.76 -29.72 2.26
C PHE A 201 17.63 -30.96 1.95
N SER A 202 18.92 -30.92 2.28
CA SER A 202 19.80 -32.10 2.22
C SER A 202 19.48 -33.13 3.30
N ARG A 203 18.89 -32.70 4.41
CA ARG A 203 18.43 -33.55 5.51
C ARG A 203 16.96 -33.88 5.27
N LYS A 204 16.71 -35.14 4.94
CA LYS A 204 15.36 -35.66 4.72
C LYS A 204 14.92 -36.44 5.96
N PRO A 205 13.65 -36.31 6.39
CA PRO A 205 13.10 -37.17 7.42
C PRO A 205 13.09 -38.63 6.94
N ASP A 206 13.40 -39.55 7.85
CA ASP A 206 13.32 -40.99 7.62
C ASP A 206 11.86 -41.46 7.73
N MET A 207 11.31 -41.80 6.57
CA MET A 207 9.91 -42.20 6.45
C MET A 207 9.68 -43.69 6.76
N SER A 208 10.73 -44.46 7.05
CA SER A 208 10.62 -45.90 7.31
C SER A 208 10.17 -46.24 8.73
N ASN A 209 10.37 -45.33 9.69
CA ASN A 209 9.99 -45.50 11.10
C ASN A 209 8.50 -45.18 11.38
N ALA A 210 7.74 -44.88 10.32
CA ALA A 210 6.37 -44.38 10.38
C ALA A 210 5.36 -45.50 10.72
N LYS A 211 5.18 -45.84 12.00
CA LYS A 211 4.03 -46.64 12.48
C LYS A 211 2.72 -45.89 12.34
#